data_AF-A0A554JIB9-F1
#
_entry.id   AF-A0A554JIB9-F1
#
_cell.length_a   1.000
_cell.length_b   1.000
_cell.length_c   1.000
_cell.angle_alpha   90.00
_cell.angle_beta   90.00
_cell.angle_gamma   90.00
#
_symmetry.space_group_name_H-M   'P 1'
#
loop_
_entity.id
_entity.type
_entity.pdbx_description
1 polymer ?
#
loop_
_entity_poly.entity_id
_entity_poly.type
_entity_poly.pdbx_seq_one_letter_code
_entity_poly.pdbx_strand_id
1 'polypeptide(L)'
;MHFLHSIFSGVLAVSIFIQPLSVFADVPIRDEGSGGSASGIVSTPTPSISVLAPEGVSVMKGTYVLFSWSTANVPADWKIMGRLIEHDPRGTSHFTLFENLPTSAASFTAAIPNIPAGRYVFNISACAPT
;
A
#
# COMPACT_ATOMS: atom_id res chain seq x y z
N MET A 1 1.55 -33.58 44.11
CA MET A 1 0.61 -33.69 42.98
C MET A 1 0.14 -32.29 42.61
N HIS A 2 0.05 -32.02 41.30
CA HIS A 2 -0.37 -30.79 40.62
C HIS A 2 0.61 -29.61 40.56
N PHE A 3 1.45 -29.69 39.51
CA PHE A 3 1.79 -28.56 38.64
C PHE A 3 0.52 -27.85 38.14
N LEU A 4 0.56 -26.52 38.03
CA LEU A 4 -0.01 -25.84 36.87
C LEU A 4 0.85 -24.61 36.53
N HIS A 5 1.45 -24.66 35.35
CA HIS A 5 2.23 -23.59 34.74
C HIS A 5 1.38 -22.33 34.56
N SER A 6 1.89 -21.20 35.04
CA SER A 6 1.42 -19.88 34.60
C SER A 6 1.94 -19.66 33.19
N ILE A 7 1.12 -19.99 32.19
CA ILE A 7 1.46 -19.81 30.78
C ILE A 7 1.43 -18.31 30.50
N PHE A 8 2.59 -17.74 30.19
CA PHE A 8 2.72 -16.44 29.55
C PHE A 8 1.90 -16.47 28.24
N SER A 9 0.69 -15.93 28.24
CA SER A 9 -0.05 -15.69 27.00
C SER A 9 0.44 -14.37 26.41
N GLY A 10 1.60 -14.45 25.75
CA GLY A 10 2.11 -13.38 24.91
C GLY A 10 1.12 -13.11 23.78
N VAL A 11 0.44 -11.97 23.84
CA VAL A 11 -0.40 -11.46 22.76
C VAL A 11 0.52 -11.17 21.58
N LEU A 12 0.50 -12.03 20.56
CA LEU A 12 1.22 -11.83 19.29
C LEU A 12 0.57 -10.66 18.54
N ALA A 13 1.10 -9.45 18.73
CA ALA A 13 0.67 -8.27 18.00
C ALA A 13 1.45 -8.13 16.69
N VAL A 14 0.76 -7.75 15.61
CA VAL A 14 1.35 -7.33 14.34
C VAL A 14 1.43 -5.81 14.37
N SER A 15 2.62 -5.23 14.27
CA SER A 15 2.78 -3.77 14.22
C SER A 15 2.87 -3.31 12.77
N ILE A 16 1.93 -2.47 12.34
CA ILE A 16 1.90 -1.91 10.99
C ILE A 16 2.48 -0.50 11.05
N PHE A 17 3.62 -0.31 10.37
CA PHE A 17 4.24 0.99 10.18
C PHE A 17 4.04 1.43 8.75
N ILE A 18 3.44 2.60 8.54
CA ILE A 18 3.41 3.22 7.21
C ILE A 18 4.73 3.97 7.05
N GLN A 19 5.44 3.70 5.97
CA GLN A 19 6.33 4.68 5.38
C GLN A 19 5.60 5.26 4.17
N PRO A 20 5.56 6.60 3.99
CA PRO A 20 5.01 7.17 2.77
C PRO A 20 5.92 6.76 1.59
N LEU A 21 5.57 5.68 0.91
CA LEU A 21 6.21 5.31 -0.36
C LEU A 21 5.52 6.11 -1.46
N SER A 22 6.20 7.12 -1.97
CA SER A 22 5.85 7.74 -3.25
C SER A 22 6.28 6.77 -4.36
N VAL A 23 5.35 6.04 -4.96
CA VAL A 23 5.65 5.20 -6.13
C VAL A 23 5.56 6.08 -7.37
N PHE A 24 6.72 6.44 -7.93
CA PHE A 24 6.84 7.14 -9.19
C PHE A 24 6.71 6.12 -10.33
N ALA A 25 5.61 6.16 -11.07
CA ALA A 25 5.58 5.53 -12.39
C ALA A 25 6.20 6.54 -13.37
N ASP A 26 7.45 6.32 -13.74
CA ASP A 26 8.11 7.03 -14.84
C ASP A 26 7.34 6.66 -16.13
N VAL A 27 6.51 7.56 -16.64
CA VAL A 27 5.83 7.37 -17.92
C VAL A 27 6.82 7.79 -19.02
N PRO A 28 7.27 6.89 -19.91
CA PRO A 28 8.19 7.27 -20.96
C PRO A 28 7.48 8.22 -21.94
N ILE A 29 8.06 9.40 -22.13
CA ILE A 29 7.62 10.37 -23.15
C ILE A 29 7.81 9.71 -24.52
N ARG A 30 6.71 9.40 -25.20
CA ARG A 30 6.72 9.09 -26.64
C ARG A 30 6.76 10.40 -27.41
N ASP A 31 7.95 10.77 -27.85
CA ASP A 31 8.20 11.86 -28.79
C ASP A 31 7.71 11.41 -30.19
N GLU A 32 6.47 11.76 -30.56
CA GLU A 32 6.03 11.75 -31.96
C GLU A 32 6.00 13.19 -32.49
N GLY A 33 7.09 13.58 -33.16
CA GLY A 33 7.04 14.24 -34.46
C GLY A 33 6.63 15.71 -34.56
N SER A 34 7.66 16.55 -34.72
CA SER A 34 7.79 17.56 -35.79
C SER A 34 6.96 18.85 -35.75
N GLY A 35 7.64 19.96 -35.44
CA GLY A 35 7.41 21.27 -36.06
C GLY A 35 6.84 22.38 -35.16
N GLY A 36 7.70 23.37 -34.83
CA GLY A 36 7.27 24.75 -34.55
C GLY A 36 7.38 25.21 -33.09
N SER A 37 8.19 26.25 -32.87
CA SER A 37 8.37 26.97 -31.60
C SER A 37 7.06 27.38 -30.92
N ALA A 38 6.80 26.80 -29.75
CA ALA A 38 6.39 27.50 -28.53
C ALA A 38 6.69 26.57 -27.34
N SER A 39 7.63 26.96 -26.47
CA SER A 39 7.87 26.29 -25.19
C SER A 39 6.65 26.46 -24.27
N GLY A 40 5.62 25.66 -24.52
CA GLY A 40 4.64 25.29 -23.51
C GLY A 40 5.07 23.92 -23.00
N ILE A 41 5.91 23.87 -21.97
CA ILE A 41 6.08 22.63 -21.22
C ILE A 41 4.73 22.38 -20.55
N VAL A 42 3.86 21.61 -21.19
CA VAL A 42 2.68 21.07 -20.54
C VAL A 42 3.23 20.09 -19.52
N SER A 43 3.44 20.53 -18.29
CA SER A 43 3.73 19.61 -17.20
C SER A 43 2.46 18.80 -16.99
N THR A 44 2.41 17.59 -17.56
CA THR A 44 1.37 16.64 -17.20
C THR A 44 1.53 16.39 -15.70
N PRO A 45 0.46 16.57 -14.91
CA PRO A 45 0.60 16.53 -13.48
C PRO A 45 0.96 15.09 -13.07
N THR A 46 2.04 14.94 -12.30
CA THR A 46 2.60 13.64 -11.94
C THR A 46 1.60 12.84 -11.10
N PRO A 47 1.32 11.57 -11.43
CA PRO A 47 0.46 10.71 -10.63
C PRO A 47 1.12 10.46 -9.26
N SER A 48 0.32 10.54 -8.20
CA SER A 48 0.78 10.25 -6.85
C SER A 48 -0.29 9.53 -6.04
N ILE A 49 0.18 8.75 -5.07
CA ILE A 49 -0.63 8.08 -4.07
C ILE A 49 0.00 8.28 -2.70
N SER A 50 -0.83 8.56 -1.70
CA SER A 50 -0.38 8.79 -0.33
C SER A 50 -1.26 8.01 0.63
N VAL A 51 -0.65 7.25 1.52
CA VAL A 51 -1.36 6.48 2.55
C VAL A 51 -1.74 7.42 3.69
N LEU A 52 -2.98 7.33 4.16
CA LEU A 52 -3.51 8.11 5.28
C LEU A 52 -3.70 7.27 6.55
N ALA A 53 -4.09 6.00 6.42
CA ALA A 53 -4.27 5.09 7.54
C ALA A 53 -4.08 3.62 7.12
N PRO A 54 -3.70 2.72 8.05
CA PRO A 54 -3.51 2.94 9.49
C PRO A 54 -2.06 3.31 9.89
N GLU A 55 -1.87 4.36 10.68
CA GLU A 55 -0.53 4.82 11.09
C GLU A 55 -0.12 4.25 12.46
N GLY A 56 1.01 3.53 12.50
CA GLY A 56 1.65 3.11 13.76
C GLY A 56 0.80 2.18 14.64
N VAL A 57 -0.14 1.45 14.06
CA VAL A 57 -1.08 0.60 14.82
C VAL A 57 -0.50 -0.78 15.09
N SER A 58 -0.84 -1.34 16.25
CA SER A 58 -0.65 -2.76 16.53
C SER A 58 -2.00 -3.47 16.47
N VAL A 59 -2.11 -4.48 15.60
CA VAL A 59 -3.36 -5.18 15.31
C VAL A 59 -3.17 -6.69 15.44
N MET A 60 -4.25 -7.39 15.76
CA MET A 60 -4.25 -8.86 15.81
C MET A 60 -4.70 -9.41 14.45
N LYS A 61 -4.19 -10.59 14.09
CA LYS A 61 -4.73 -11.34 12.95
C LYS A 61 -6.24 -11.53 13.06
N GLY A 62 -6.95 -11.48 11.94
CA GLY A 62 -8.41 -11.54 11.88
C GLY A 62 -9.13 -10.23 12.26
N THR A 63 -8.42 -9.23 12.77
CA THR A 63 -8.99 -7.90 13.02
C THR A 63 -9.26 -7.20 11.70
N TYR A 64 -10.43 -6.58 11.56
CA TYR A 64 -10.71 -5.71 10.43
C TYR A 64 -10.09 -4.34 10.65
N VAL A 65 -9.33 -3.87 9.66
CA VAL A 65 -8.63 -2.60 9.69
C VAL A 65 -9.03 -1.78 8.48
N LEU A 66 -9.30 -0.49 8.71
CA LEU A 66 -9.56 0.47 7.64
C LEU A 66 -8.23 0.99 7.09
N PHE A 67 -7.98 0.68 5.83
CA PHE A 67 -6.88 1.25 5.05
C PHE A 67 -7.42 2.43 4.26
N SER A 68 -6.75 3.58 4.30
CA SER A 68 -7.17 4.76 3.54
C SER A 68 -5.99 5.47 2.90
N TRP A 69 -6.27 6.13 1.77
CA TRP A 69 -5.28 6.78 0.92
C TRP A 69 -5.92 7.91 0.11
N SER A 70 -5.07 8.79 -0.43
CA SER A 70 -5.44 9.79 -1.42
C SER A 70 -4.67 9.58 -2.71
N THR A 71 -5.31 9.80 -3.85
CA THR A 71 -4.69 9.80 -5.17
C THR A 71 -4.73 11.20 -5.76
N ALA A 72 -3.71 11.55 -6.55
CA ALA A 72 -3.72 12.74 -7.39
C ALA A 72 -3.21 12.38 -8.79
N ASN A 73 -3.88 12.88 -9.83
CA ASN A 73 -3.50 12.71 -11.23
C ASN A 73 -3.34 11.24 -11.69
N VAL A 74 -3.92 10.28 -10.97
CA VAL A 74 -3.94 8.87 -11.37
C VAL A 74 -5.05 8.70 -12.42
N PRO A 75 -4.75 8.18 -13.62
CA PRO A 75 -5.75 7.97 -14.66
C PRO A 75 -6.91 7.05 -14.23
N ALA A 76 -8.12 7.30 -14.73
CA ALA A 76 -9.32 6.59 -14.30
C ALA A 76 -9.35 5.10 -14.69
N ASP A 77 -8.59 4.73 -15.72
CA ASP A 77 -8.44 3.36 -16.25
C ASP A 77 -7.45 2.51 -15.47
N TRP A 78 -6.62 3.12 -14.62
CA TRP A 78 -5.69 2.40 -13.74
C TRP A 78 -6.43 1.67 -12.61
N LYS A 79 -5.70 0.79 -11.91
CA LYS A 79 -6.21 0.00 -10.78
C LYS A 79 -5.37 0.18 -9.54
N ILE A 80 -6.02 0.26 -8.38
CA ILE A 80 -5.35 0.36 -7.08
C ILE A 80 -5.19 -1.04 -6.46
N MET A 81 -4.00 -1.29 -5.92
CA MET A 81 -3.64 -2.52 -5.22
C MET A 81 -3.05 -2.18 -3.85
N GLY A 82 -3.34 -3.02 -2.85
CA GLY A 82 -2.85 -2.85 -1.49
C GLY A 82 -2.25 -4.13 -0.94
N ARG A 83 -1.05 -4.02 -0.35
CA ARG A 83 -0.26 -5.14 0.15
C ARG A 83 0.35 -4.83 1.53
N LEU A 84 0.51 -5.85 2.36
CA LEU A 84 1.38 -5.79 3.53
C LEU A 84 2.73 -6.42 3.16
N ILE A 85 3.81 -5.68 3.41
CA ILE A 85 5.18 -6.12 3.15
C ILE A 85 5.90 -6.25 4.49
N GLU A 86 6.52 -7.38 4.75
CA GLU A 86 7.30 -7.59 5.96
C GLU A 86 8.50 -6.62 6.03
N HIS A 87 8.63 -5.90 7.13
CA HIS A 87 9.72 -4.94 7.42
C HIS A 87 10.98 -5.62 7.99
N ASP A 88 11.15 -6.92 7.75
CA ASP A 88 12.39 -7.65 8.10
C ASP A 88 13.49 -7.34 7.04
N PRO A 89 14.80 -7.37 7.35
CA PRO A 89 15.87 -7.04 6.39
C PRO A 89 15.90 -7.94 5.14
N ARG A 90 15.17 -9.06 5.17
CA ARG A 90 15.02 -9.97 4.03
C ARG A 90 13.87 -9.56 3.10
N GLY A 91 12.90 -8.77 3.59
CA GLY A 91 11.83 -8.11 2.81
C GLY A 91 11.01 -9.02 1.88
N THR A 92 11.01 -10.34 2.09
CA THR A 92 10.61 -11.28 1.02
C THR A 92 9.12 -11.59 1.03
N SER A 93 8.45 -11.41 2.17
CA SER A 93 7.04 -11.77 2.32
C SER A 93 6.14 -10.59 2.01
N HIS A 94 5.25 -10.76 1.02
CA HIS A 94 4.18 -9.83 0.72
C HIS A 94 2.82 -10.54 0.80
N PHE A 95 1.83 -9.85 1.35
CA PHE A 95 0.48 -10.35 1.51
C PHE A 95 -0.49 -9.37 0.88
N THR A 96 -1.18 -9.81 -0.18
CA THR A 96 -2.21 -9.02 -0.85
C THR A 96 -3.44 -8.87 0.05
N LEU A 97 -3.87 -7.62 0.26
CA LEU A 97 -5.13 -7.32 0.95
C LEU A 97 -6.28 -7.18 -0.04
N PHE A 98 -6.02 -6.51 -1.17
CA PHE A 98 -6.98 -6.28 -2.24
C PHE A 98 -6.26 -5.95 -3.54
N GLU A 99 -6.96 -6.18 -4.65
CA GLU A 99 -6.51 -5.88 -6.00
C GLU A 99 -7.66 -5.30 -6.82
N ASN A 100 -7.33 -4.61 -7.90
CA ASN A 100 -8.29 -4.16 -8.90
C ASN A 100 -9.37 -3.18 -8.40
N LEU A 101 -9.07 -2.38 -7.37
CA LEU A 101 -9.98 -1.30 -6.98
C LEU A 101 -9.95 -0.16 -8.01
N PRO A 102 -11.09 0.52 -8.24
CA PRO A 102 -11.11 1.72 -9.07
C PRO A 102 -10.28 2.83 -8.43
N THR A 103 -9.72 3.74 -9.22
CA THR A 103 -8.90 4.86 -8.73
C THR A 103 -9.70 5.90 -7.94
N SER A 104 -11.04 5.86 -8.02
CA SER A 104 -11.95 6.61 -7.17
C SER A 104 -12.08 6.05 -5.75
N ALA A 105 -11.60 4.82 -5.49
CA ALA A 105 -11.57 4.28 -4.13
C ALA A 105 -10.51 5.03 -3.32
N ALA A 106 -10.87 5.47 -2.11
CA ALA A 106 -9.98 6.14 -1.16
C ALA A 106 -9.76 5.32 0.12
N SER A 107 -10.46 4.20 0.26
CA SER A 107 -10.35 3.33 1.43
C SER A 107 -10.83 1.92 1.16
N PHE A 108 -10.32 0.97 1.95
CA PHE A 108 -10.76 -0.41 1.95
C PHE A 108 -10.63 -1.00 3.36
N THR A 109 -11.64 -1.75 3.79
CA THR A 109 -11.58 -2.45 5.08
C THR A 109 -11.26 -3.91 4.84
N ALA A 110 -10.15 -4.39 5.39
CA ALA A 110 -9.69 -5.77 5.23
C ALA A 110 -9.41 -6.41 6.58
N ALA A 111 -9.66 -7.72 6.70
CA ALA A 111 -9.18 -8.50 7.82
C ALA A 111 -7.67 -8.73 7.69
N ILE A 112 -6.93 -8.59 8.79
CA ILE A 112 -5.50 -8.93 8.80
C ILE A 112 -5.34 -10.44 8.56
N PRO A 113 -4.61 -10.86 7.51
CA PRO A 113 -4.45 -12.27 7.19
C PRO A 113 -3.68 -13.02 8.28
N ASN A 114 -3.75 -14.35 8.26
CA ASN A 114 -3.01 -15.20 9.21
C ASN A 114 -1.51 -15.20 8.87
N ILE A 115 -0.82 -14.12 9.24
CA ILE A 115 0.60 -13.88 9.01
C ILE A 115 1.39 -13.95 10.33
N PRO A 116 2.70 -14.21 10.29
CA PRO A 116 3.55 -14.15 11.48
C PRO A 116 3.45 -12.81 12.20
N ALA A 117 3.66 -12.81 13.52
CA ALA A 117 3.84 -11.55 14.24
C ALA A 117 5.14 -10.90 13.81
N GLY A 118 5.08 -9.60 13.56
CA GLY A 118 6.19 -8.85 13.01
C GLY A 118 5.82 -7.42 12.70
N ARG A 119 6.78 -6.70 12.10
CA ARG A 119 6.55 -5.36 11.58
C ARG A 119 6.23 -5.45 10.09
N TYR A 120 5.18 -4.76 9.68
CA TYR A 120 4.75 -4.73 8.28
C TYR A 120 4.55 -3.31 7.80
N VAL A 121 4.80 -3.08 6.52
CA VAL A 121 4.50 -1.84 5.81
C VAL A 121 3.28 -2.06 4.92
N PHE A 122 2.30 -1.18 5.06
CA PHE A 122 1.23 -1.12 4.07
C PHE A 122 1.73 -0.39 2.83
N ASN A 123 1.83 -1.13 1.73
CA ASN A 123 2.20 -0.62 0.43
C ASN A 123 0.94 -0.51 -0.44
N ILE A 124 0.78 0.64 -1.07
CA ILE A 124 -0.29 0.89 -2.02
C ILE A 124 0.30 1.35 -3.35
N SER A 125 -0.27 0.85 -4.44
CA SER A 125 0.19 1.17 -5.79
C SER A 125 -0.99 1.35 -6.73
N ALA A 126 -0.77 2.14 -7.78
CA ALA A 126 -1.65 2.23 -8.92
C ALA A 126 -0.97 1.61 -10.14
N CYS A 127 -1.68 0.79 -10.89
CA CYS A 127 -1.13 0.06 -12.04
C CYS A 127 -1.94 0.39 -13.31
N ALA A 128 -1.24 0.66 -14.41
CA ALA A 128 -1.85 0.81 -15.72
C ALA A 128 -2.44 -0.53 -16.22
N PRO A 129 -3.52 -0.51 -17.00
CA PRO A 129 -4.00 -1.71 -17.69
C PRO A 129 -2.92 -2.23 -18.66
N THR A 130 -2.70 -3.55 -18.64
CA THR A 130 -1.81 -4.27 -19.56
C THR A 130 -2.48 -4.58 -20.89
#